data_AF-A0A1N7FZZ3-F1
#
_entry.id   AF-A0A1N7FZZ3-F1
#
_cell.length_a   1.000
_cell.length_b   1.000
_cell.length_c   1.000
_cell.angle_alpha   90.00
_cell.angle_beta   90.00
_cell.angle_gamma   90.00
#
_symmetry.space_group_name_H-M   'P 1'
#
loop_
_entity.id
_entity.type
_entity.pdbx_description
1 polymer ?
#
loop_
_entity_poly.entity_id
_entity_poly.type
_entity_poly.pdbx_seq_one_letter_code
_entity_poly.pdbx_strand_id
1 'polypeptide(L)' 'MSDTDTDSGLYDKYEVTKNGDPVDGCFVLEPAADPAAREALIRYAERTDDEQLAADLREWVVDICTRGDTDV' A
#
# COMPACT_ATOMS: atom_id res chain seq x y z
N MET A 1 -32.58 -13.35 -14.61
CA MET A 1 -31.12 -13.37 -14.55
C MET A 1 -30.70 -11.92 -14.51
N SER A 2 -30.20 -11.45 -13.37
CA SER A 2 -29.73 -10.07 -13.22
C SER A 2 -28.49 -10.13 -12.33
N ASP A 3 -27.36 -10.12 -13.03
CA ASP A 3 -26.03 -9.61 -12.71
C ASP A 3 -25.70 -9.47 -11.20
N THR A 4 -24.96 -10.46 -10.70
CA THR A 4 -24.13 -10.31 -9.50
C THR A 4 -22.92 -9.47 -9.90
N ASP A 5 -23.05 -8.14 -9.80
CA ASP A 5 -21.91 -7.22 -9.82
C ASP A 5 -21.15 -7.44 -8.51
N THR A 6 -20.20 -8.37 -8.54
CA THR A 6 -19.33 -8.62 -7.41
C THR A 6 -18.36 -7.45 -7.32
N ASP A 7 -18.79 -6.44 -6.57
CA ASP A 7 -17.98 -5.37 -5.95
C ASP A 7 -16.88 -6.01 -5.07
N SER A 8 -15.95 -6.73 -5.71
CA SER A 8 -14.80 -7.35 -5.06
C SER A 8 -13.71 -6.29 -5.08
N GLY A 9 -13.87 -5.27 -4.23
CA GLY A 9 -12.86 -4.21 -4.12
C GLY A 9 -11.51 -4.82 -3.75
N LEU A 10 -10.49 -4.72 -4.62
CA LEU A 10 -9.05 -4.97 -4.39
C LEU A 10 -8.58 -6.25 -3.66
N TYR A 11 -9.47 -7.11 -3.19
CA TYR A 11 -9.14 -8.42 -2.63
C TYR A 11 -8.81 -9.36 -3.79
N ASP A 12 -7.70 -10.09 -3.68
CA ASP A 12 -7.23 -11.10 -4.64
C ASP A 12 -6.47 -10.63 -5.90
N LYS A 13 -6.02 -9.37 -6.01
CA LYS A 13 -5.11 -8.99 -7.10
C LYS A 13 -3.70 -9.58 -6.96
N TYR A 14 -3.26 -9.85 -5.73
CA TYR A 14 -1.91 -10.32 -5.44
C TYR A 14 -1.94 -11.48 -4.46
N GLU A 15 -1.30 -12.58 -4.83
CA GLU A 15 -0.97 -13.66 -3.91
C GLU A 15 0.28 -13.26 -3.12
N VAL A 16 0.14 -13.06 -1.81
CA VAL A 16 1.26 -12.71 -0.93
C VAL A 16 1.71 -13.96 -0.21
N THR A 17 2.93 -14.43 -0.49
CA THR A 17 3.53 -15.57 0.21
C THR A 17 4.62 -15.12 1.17
N LYS A 18 4.60 -15.61 2.41
CA LYS A 18 5.68 -15.42 3.39
C LYS A 18 6.36 -16.76 3.63
N ASN A 19 7.64 -16.87 3.27
CA ASN A 19 8.42 -18.11 3.35
C ASN A 19 7.81 -19.32 2.59
N GLY A 20 7.00 -19.06 1.57
CA GLY A 20 6.34 -20.09 0.75
C GLY A 20 4.91 -20.43 1.21
N ASP A 21 4.45 -19.89 2.34
CA ASP A 21 3.06 -20.03 2.79
C ASP A 21 2.22 -18.82 2.34
N PRO A 22 1.02 -19.02 1.75
CA PRO A 22 0.12 -17.93 1.41
C PRO A 22 -0.35 -17.23 2.69
N VAL A 23 -0.30 -15.91 2.68
CA VAL A 23 -0.73 -15.07 3.81
C VAL A 23 -1.95 -14.27 3.37
N ASP A 24 -3.09 -14.63 3.94
CA ASP A 24 -4.33 -13.87 3.79
C ASP A 24 -4.30 -12.57 4.63
N GLY A 25 -4.97 -11.53 4.14
CA GLY A 25 -5.09 -10.24 4.84
C GLY A 25 -3.90 -9.29 4.65
N CYS A 26 -3.01 -9.58 3.70
CA CYS A 26 -1.99 -8.63 3.27
C CYS A 26 -2.55 -7.67 2.22
N PHE A 27 -2.37 -6.37 2.43
CA PHE A 27 -2.69 -5.34 1.46
C PHE A 27 -1.41 -4.87 0.79
N VAL A 28 -1.36 -4.99 -0.54
CA VAL A 28 -0.29 -4.39 -1.33
C VAL A 28 -0.64 -2.91 -1.51
N LEU A 29 0.21 -2.05 -0.95
CA LEU A 29 0.06 -0.60 -1.08
C LEU A 29 0.83 -0.11 -2.30
N GLU A 30 0.17 0.63 -3.18
CA GLU A 30 0.78 1.27 -4.35
C GLU A 30 0.83 2.80 -4.16
N PRO A 31 1.71 3.35 -3.31
CA PRO A 31 1.69 4.76 -2.94
C PRO A 31 1.95 5.74 -4.09
N ALA A 32 2.48 5.26 -5.23
CA ALA A 32 2.65 6.06 -6.44
C ALA A 32 1.31 6.35 -7.15
N ALA A 33 0.45 5.33 -7.28
CA ALA A 33 -0.82 5.44 -7.99
C ALA A 33 -2.01 5.69 -7.04
N ASP A 34 -1.92 5.27 -5.78
CA ASP A 34 -3.03 5.28 -4.83
C ASP A 34 -2.83 6.28 -3.66
N PRO A 35 -3.70 7.29 -3.52
CA PRO A 35 -3.71 8.17 -2.34
C PRO A 35 -4.01 7.45 -1.03
N ALA A 36 -4.82 6.38 -1.02
CA ALA A 36 -5.16 5.66 0.21
C ALA A 36 -3.93 4.90 0.75
N ALA A 37 -3.11 4.34 -0.13
CA ALA A 37 -1.81 3.76 0.23
C ALA A 37 -0.88 4.77 0.92
N ARG A 38 -0.81 6.01 0.44
CA ARG A 38 -0.01 7.06 1.08
C ARG A 38 -0.53 7.39 2.47
N GLU A 39 -1.85 7.56 2.61
CA GLU A 39 -2.47 7.85 3.91
C GLU A 39 -2.22 6.72 4.92
N ALA A 40 -2.31 5.46 4.48
CA ALA A 40 -2.01 4.30 5.32
C ALA A 40 -0.56 4.29 5.81
N LEU A 41 0.41 4.62 4.94
CA LEU A 41 1.84 4.70 5.31
C LEU A 41 2.10 5.83 6.31
N ILE A 42 1.51 7.02 6.07
CA ILE A 42 1.62 8.14 7.01
C ILE A 42 1.01 7.77 8.37
N ARG A 43 -0.17 7.15 8.38
CA ARG A 43 -0.83 6.70 9.60
C ARG A 43 -0.02 5.67 10.37
N TYR A 44 0.65 4.77 9.66
CA TYR A 44 1.56 3.82 10.26
C TYR A 44 2.78 4.53 10.88
N ALA A 45 3.38 5.47 10.17
CA ALA A 45 4.48 6.30 10.67
C ALA A 45 4.09 7.11 11.92
N GLU A 46 2.83 7.55 12.05
CA GLU A 46 2.34 8.21 13.26
C GLU A 46 2.14 7.27 14.46
N ARG A 47 1.90 5.98 14.19
CA ARG A 47 1.53 4.99 15.22
C ARG A 47 2.70 4.12 15.67
N THR A 48 3.76 4.01 14.88
CA THR A 48 4.95 3.27 15.23
C THR A 48 5.77 4.03 16.27
N ASP A 49 6.35 3.31 17.22
CA ASP A 49 7.28 3.87 18.23
C ASP A 49 8.72 4.01 17.68
N ASP A 50 8.98 3.42 16.52
CA ASP A 50 10.27 3.53 15.83
C ASP A 50 10.33 4.84 15.04
N GLU A 51 10.98 5.85 15.63
CA GLU A 51 11.13 7.18 15.05
C GLU A 51 11.91 7.17 13.73
N GLN A 52 12.83 6.21 13.55
CA GLN A 52 13.63 6.10 12.34
C GLN A 52 12.77 5.55 11.20
N LEU A 53 12.04 4.48 11.46
CA LEU A 53 11.06 3.94 10.51
C LEU A 53 9.98 4.97 10.16
N ALA A 54 9.50 5.73 11.15
CA ALA A 54 8.51 6.79 10.90
C ALA A 54 9.04 7.89 9.98
N ALA A 55 10.29 8.31 10.18
CA ALA A 55 10.94 9.30 9.32
C ALA A 55 11.13 8.76 7.91
N ASP A 56 11.63 7.53 7.77
CA ASP A 56 11.85 6.86 6.48
C ASP A 56 10.55 6.72 5.69
N LEU A 57 9.45 6.33 6.35
CA LEU A 57 8.13 6.23 5.71
C LEU A 57 7.61 7.58 5.20
N ARG A 58 7.79 8.65 5.98
CA ARG A 58 7.38 10.00 5.57
C ARG A 58 8.23 10.52 4.41
N GLU A 59 9.54 10.33 4.49
CA GLU A 59 10.45 10.70 3.41
C GLU A 59 10.11 9.94 2.13
N TRP A 60 9.85 8.63 2.24
CA TRP A 60 9.48 7.80 1.10
C TRP A 60 8.17 8.26 0.45
N VAL A 61 7.12 8.54 1.23
CA VAL A 61 5.85 9.08 0.70
C VAL A 61 6.07 10.42 -0.01
N VAL A 62 6.92 11.30 0.55
CA VAL A 62 7.27 12.58 -0.09
C VAL A 62 8.06 12.33 -1.38
N ASP A 63 9.07 11.46 -1.39
CA ASP A 63 9.86 11.12 -2.58
C ASP A 63 8.93 10.63 -3.70
N ILE A 64 8.03 9.70 -3.39
CA ILE A 64 7.05 9.17 -4.36
C ILE A 64 6.18 10.29 -4.95
N CYS A 65 5.72 11.25 -4.14
CA CYS A 65 4.92 12.38 -4.63
C CYS A 65 5.73 13.39 -5.44
N THR A 66 7.02 13.57 -5.10
CA THR A 66 7.89 14.60 -5.69
C THR A 66 8.58 14.09 -6.96
N ARG A 67 8.73 12.78 -7.08
CA ARG A 67 9.39 12.07 -8.17
C ARG A 67 8.41 11.47 -9.19
N GLY A 68 7.19 12.00 -9.24
CA GLY A 68 6.07 11.53 -10.08
C GLY A 68 6.26 11.60 -11.60
N ASP A 69 7.49 11.62 -12.11
CA ASP A 69 7.80 11.63 -13.54
C ASP A 69 9.10 10.84 -13.77
N THR A 70 9.03 9.51 -13.76
CA THR A 70 9.83 8.63 -14.64
C THR A 70 9.42 7.18 -14.40
N ASP A 71 8.44 6.73 -15.16
CA ASP A 71 8.46 5.38 -15.72
C ASP A 71 8.47 5.59 -17.24
N VAL A 72 9.63 5.36 -17.87
CA VAL A 72 9.86 5.40 -19.34
C VAL A 72 10.14 4.00 -19.85
#